data_AF-A0A537W8M1-F1
#
_entry.id   AF-A0A537W8M1-F1
#
_cell.length_a   1.000
_cell.length_b   1.000
_cell.length_c   1.000
_cell.angle_alpha   90.00
_cell.angle_beta   90.00
_cell.angle_gamma   90.00
#
_symmetry.space_group_name_H-M   'P 1'
#
loop_
_entity.id
_entity.type
_entity.pdbx_description
1 polymer ?
#
loop_
_entity_poly.entity_id
_entity_poly.type
_entity_poly.pdbx_seq_one_letter_code
_entity_poly.pdbx_strand_id
1 'polypeptide(L)'
;MNRARAPIAVAVAAAAVLAGCGAPSRRAAPPQPKLPRALAQQLAARSDDVARKLAASDDCGALTSAQQLQQETIAAINQRHVPPALEEPLSSAANDLVRRIQCTAPPKDHGKGKEKGKGNGKHGGEGD
;
A
#
# COMPACT_ATOMS: atom_id res chain seq x y z
N MET A 1 26.05 -56.09 22.86
CA MET A 1 26.48 -54.73 23.24
C MET A 1 26.52 -53.85 22.00
N ASN A 2 25.72 -52.79 21.94
CA ASN A 2 26.13 -51.43 21.57
C ASN A 2 24.92 -50.50 21.58
N ARG A 3 25.18 -49.27 22.04
CA ARG A 3 24.25 -48.37 22.72
C ARG A 3 23.55 -47.42 21.75
N ALA A 4 22.26 -47.21 22.05
CA ALA A 4 21.48 -45.98 21.95
C ALA A 4 22.07 -44.79 21.17
N ARG A 5 21.33 -44.35 20.14
CA ARG A 5 21.01 -42.93 19.88
C ARG A 5 19.65 -42.86 19.18
N ALA A 6 18.56 -42.82 19.95
CA ALA A 6 17.25 -42.45 19.42
C ALA A 6 17.20 -40.91 19.33
N PRO A 7 17.14 -40.30 18.14
CA PRO A 7 16.91 -38.87 18.05
C PRO A 7 15.47 -38.60 18.48
N ILE A 8 15.34 -37.90 19.61
CA ILE A 8 14.10 -37.25 20.05
C ILE A 8 13.76 -36.22 18.98
N ALA A 9 13.00 -36.63 17.96
CA ALA A 9 12.38 -35.74 17.02
C ALA A 9 11.20 -35.08 17.74
N VAL A 10 11.46 -33.91 18.31
CA VAL A 10 10.48 -33.01 18.90
C VAL A 10 9.41 -32.74 17.86
N ALA A 11 8.26 -33.39 18.01
CA ALA A 11 7.05 -33.06 17.27
C ALA A 11 6.57 -31.69 17.77
N VAL A 12 7.01 -30.61 17.12
CA VAL A 12 6.44 -29.28 17.32
C VAL A 12 5.08 -29.26 16.60
N ALA A 13 4.06 -29.72 17.30
CA ALA A 13 2.67 -29.49 16.93
C ALA A 13 2.39 -27.99 17.11
N ALA A 14 2.58 -27.21 16.04
CA ALA A 14 2.11 -25.84 15.98
C ALA A 14 0.57 -25.88 15.96
N ALA A 15 -0.04 -25.78 17.14
CA ALA A 15 -1.47 -25.54 17.28
C ALA A 15 -1.79 -24.18 16.64
N ALA A 16 -2.39 -24.22 15.45
CA ALA A 16 -2.97 -23.05 14.81
C ALA A 16 -4.14 -22.56 15.67
N VAL A 17 -3.88 -21.58 16.54
CA VAL A 17 -4.94 -20.82 17.19
C VAL A 17 -5.50 -19.85 16.15
N LEU A 18 -6.41 -20.36 15.31
CA LEU A 18 -7.38 -19.52 14.62
C LEU A 18 -8.30 -18.95 15.69
N ALA A 19 -7.88 -17.84 16.31
CA ALA A 19 -8.79 -16.93 16.99
C ALA A 19 -9.66 -16.28 15.90
N GLY A 20 -10.62 -17.05 15.39
CA GLY A 20 -11.70 -16.54 14.56
C GLY A 20 -12.49 -15.53 15.39
N CYS A 21 -12.79 -14.38 14.77
CA CYS A 21 -13.71 -13.39 15.28
C CYS A 21 -14.93 -14.07 15.93
N GLY A 22 -15.25 -13.67 17.16
CA GLY A 22 -16.37 -14.22 17.92
C GLY A 22 -17.62 -14.37 17.06
N ALA A 23 -18.15 -15.58 17.01
CA ALA A 23 -19.42 -15.86 16.36
C ALA A 23 -20.56 -15.36 17.26
N PRO A 24 -21.35 -14.35 16.87
CA PRO A 24 -22.60 -14.08 17.57
C PRO A 24 -23.62 -15.14 17.19
N SER A 25 -24.33 -15.63 18.20
CA SER A 25 -25.42 -16.60 18.13
C SER A 25 -26.43 -16.27 17.03
N ARG A 26 -26.92 -17.30 16.33
CA ARG A 26 -27.91 -17.23 15.24
C ARG A 26 -29.24 -16.60 15.69
N ARG A 27 -29.28 -15.27 15.73
CA ARG A 27 -30.46 -14.49 15.34
C ARG A 27 -30.20 -14.06 13.90
N ALA A 28 -31.20 -14.17 13.03
CA ALA A 28 -31.09 -13.60 11.70
C ALA A 28 -30.78 -12.11 11.86
N ALA A 29 -29.54 -11.72 11.54
CA ALA A 29 -29.12 -10.33 11.64
C ALA A 29 -29.97 -9.51 10.66
N PRO A 30 -30.30 -8.25 11.00
CA PRO A 30 -30.92 -7.35 10.05
C PRO A 30 -30.14 -7.32 8.72
N PRO A 31 -30.81 -7.15 7.57
CA PRO A 31 -30.12 -7.07 6.30
C PRO A 31 -29.08 -5.94 6.36
N GLN A 32 -27.82 -6.29 6.12
CA GLN A 32 -26.73 -5.31 6.18
C GLN A 32 -26.87 -4.30 5.03
N PRO A 33 -26.57 -3.01 5.27
CA PRO A 33 -26.57 -2.00 4.21
C PRO A 33 -25.56 -2.40 3.14
N LYS A 34 -25.95 -2.24 1.87
CA LYS A 34 -25.12 -2.57 0.71
C LYS A 34 -24.98 -1.36 -0.18
N LEU A 35 -23.79 -1.18 -0.75
CA LEU A 35 -23.57 -0.20 -1.81
C LEU A 35 -24.27 -0.62 -3.10
N PRO A 36 -24.70 0.35 -3.92
CA PRO A 36 -25.05 0.08 -5.31
C PRO A 36 -23.91 -0.67 -6.00
N ARG A 37 -24.25 -1.70 -6.77
CA ARG A 37 -23.25 -2.61 -7.37
C ARG A 37 -22.21 -1.87 -8.22
N ALA A 38 -22.67 -0.93 -9.05
CA ALA A 38 -21.79 -0.15 -9.91
C ALA A 38 -20.78 0.68 -9.10
N LEU A 39 -21.26 1.35 -8.04
CA LEU A 39 -20.39 2.11 -7.14
C LEU A 39 -19.37 1.21 -6.43
N ALA A 40 -19.81 0.04 -5.93
CA ALA A 40 -18.91 -0.91 -5.29
C ALA A 40 -17.81 -1.39 -6.24
N GLN A 41 -18.15 -1.69 -7.50
CA GLN A 41 -17.19 -2.10 -8.52
C GLN A 41 -16.20 -0.98 -8.87
N GLN A 42 -16.67 0.26 -8.97
CA GLN A 42 -15.81 1.42 -9.22
C GLN A 42 -14.80 1.62 -8.09
N LEU A 43 -15.26 1.64 -6.82
CA LEU A 43 -14.40 1.82 -5.65
C LEU A 43 -13.39 0.67 -5.50
N ALA A 44 -13.79 -0.57 -5.82
CA ALA A 44 -12.90 -1.71 -5.84
C ALA A 44 -11.80 -1.54 -6.91
N ALA A 45 -12.16 -1.19 -8.15
CA ALA A 45 -11.20 -1.00 -9.23
C ALA A 45 -10.19 0.12 -8.93
N ARG A 46 -10.62 1.20 -8.27
CA ARG A 46 -9.73 2.27 -7.80
C ARG A 46 -8.80 1.81 -6.68
N SER A 47 -9.30 1.02 -5.75
CA SER A 47 -8.48 0.42 -4.68
C SER A 47 -7.44 -0.54 -5.26
N ASP A 48 -7.81 -1.35 -6.25
CA ASP A 48 -6.89 -2.23 -6.96
C ASP A 48 -5.81 -1.44 -7.71
N ASP A 49 -6.14 -0.27 -8.27
CA ASP A 49 -5.15 0.60 -8.90
C ASP A 49 -4.11 1.12 -7.90
N VAL A 50 -4.55 1.57 -6.72
CA VAL A 50 -3.64 1.95 -5.63
C VAL A 50 -2.73 0.78 -5.25
N ALA A 51 -3.32 -0.41 -5.07
CA ALA A 51 -2.56 -1.61 -4.71
C ALA A 51 -1.52 -1.99 -5.77
N ARG A 52 -1.88 -1.93 -7.06
CA ARG A 52 -0.94 -2.19 -8.17
C ARG A 52 0.22 -1.21 -8.18
N LYS A 53 -0.05 0.08 -7.96
CA LYS A 53 1.01 1.11 -7.94
C LYS A 53 1.96 0.94 -6.76
N LEU A 54 1.43 0.66 -5.57
CA LEU A 54 2.25 0.32 -4.40
C LEU A 54 3.11 -0.93 -4.66
N ALA A 55 2.54 -1.97 -5.29
CA ALA A 55 3.28 -3.17 -5.65
C ALA A 55 4.39 -2.92 -6.69
N ALA A 56 4.25 -1.87 -7.51
CA ALA A 56 5.24 -1.42 -8.47
C ALA A 56 6.25 -0.40 -7.89
N SER A 57 6.19 -0.12 -6.57
CA SER A 57 6.98 0.95 -5.92
C SER A 57 6.75 2.34 -6.50
N ASP A 58 5.59 2.57 -7.14
CA ASP A 58 5.13 3.88 -7.58
C ASP A 58 4.33 4.56 -6.46
N ASP A 59 5.02 4.93 -5.39
CA ASP A 59 4.39 5.49 -4.18
C ASP A 59 3.67 6.82 -4.46
N CYS A 60 4.23 7.63 -5.34
CA CYS A 60 3.67 8.92 -5.71
C CYS A 60 2.43 8.76 -6.61
N GLY A 61 2.46 7.85 -7.58
CA GLY A 61 1.27 7.51 -8.36
C GLY A 61 0.19 6.83 -7.51
N ALA A 62 0.58 6.01 -6.53
CA ALA A 62 -0.35 5.41 -5.58
C ALA A 62 -1.04 6.48 -4.72
N LEU A 63 -0.30 7.48 -4.25
CA LEU A 63 -0.87 8.61 -3.50
C LEU A 63 -1.90 9.38 -4.34
N THR A 64 -1.59 9.68 -5.60
CA THR A 64 -2.53 10.32 -6.52
C THR A 64 -3.80 9.48 -6.73
N SER A 65 -3.68 8.17 -6.96
CA SER A 65 -4.84 7.29 -7.10
C SER A 65 -5.66 7.21 -5.81
N ALA A 66 -5.02 7.21 -4.64
CA ALA A 66 -5.72 7.20 -3.35
C ALA A 66 -6.50 8.51 -3.10
N GLN A 67 -5.94 9.65 -3.49
CA GLN A 67 -6.64 10.94 -3.44
C GLN A 67 -7.87 10.95 -4.38
N GLN A 68 -7.74 10.35 -5.58
CA GLN A 68 -8.89 10.19 -6.48
C GLN A 68 -9.97 9.29 -5.88
N LEU A 69 -9.59 8.14 -5.30
CA LEU A 69 -10.53 7.27 -4.58
C LEU A 69 -11.28 8.03 -3.46
N GLN A 70 -10.56 8.84 -2.69
CA GLN A 70 -11.15 9.68 -1.64
C GLN A 70 -12.15 10.67 -2.21
N GLN A 71 -11.80 11.39 -3.27
CA GLN A 71 -12.70 12.35 -3.92
C GLN A 71 -13.95 11.68 -4.50
N GLU A 72 -13.79 10.53 -5.17
CA GLU A 72 -14.92 9.75 -5.70
C GLU A 72 -15.84 9.25 -4.58
N THR A 73 -15.26 8.82 -3.45
CA THR A 73 -16.04 8.41 -2.25
C THR A 73 -16.85 9.58 -1.69
N ILE A 74 -16.23 10.74 -1.50
CA ILE A 74 -16.90 11.96 -1.01
C ILE A 74 -18.02 12.38 -1.98
N ALA A 75 -17.76 12.34 -3.29
CA ALA A 75 -18.77 12.66 -4.30
C ALA A 75 -19.97 11.72 -4.22
N ALA A 76 -19.75 10.41 -4.08
CA ALA A 76 -20.82 9.41 -3.96
C ALA A 76 -21.65 9.60 -2.68
N ILE A 77 -21.03 9.99 -1.56
CA ILE A 77 -21.71 10.34 -0.31
C ILE A 77 -22.59 11.58 -0.52
N ASN A 78 -22.02 12.66 -1.07
CA ASN A 78 -22.75 13.91 -1.31
C ASN A 78 -23.93 13.74 -2.27
N GLN A 79 -23.80 12.83 -3.24
CA GLN A 79 -24.87 12.46 -4.18
C GLN A 79 -25.90 11.48 -3.60
N ARG A 80 -25.75 11.07 -2.33
CA ARG A 80 -26.63 10.11 -1.63
C ARG A 80 -26.68 8.74 -2.30
N HIS A 81 -25.62 8.37 -3.01
CA HIS A 81 -25.45 7.02 -3.58
C HIS A 81 -24.93 6.02 -2.54
N VAL A 82 -24.47 6.50 -1.39
CA VAL A 82 -24.01 5.69 -0.25
C VAL A 82 -25.11 5.63 0.81
N PRO A 83 -25.50 4.43 1.30
CA PRO A 83 -26.41 4.31 2.43
C PRO A 83 -25.84 5.01 3.68
N PRO A 84 -26.65 5.71 4.49
CA PRO A 84 -26.15 6.50 5.62
C PRO A 84 -25.26 5.73 6.60
N ALA A 85 -25.58 4.46 6.84
CA ALA A 85 -24.80 3.57 7.70
C ALA A 85 -23.36 3.27 7.19
N LEU A 86 -23.07 3.59 5.92
CA LEU A 86 -21.77 3.37 5.28
C LEU A 86 -21.01 4.67 4.96
N GLU A 87 -21.63 5.85 5.12
CA GLU A 87 -21.01 7.14 4.80
C GLU A 87 -19.73 7.36 5.61
N GLU A 88 -19.82 7.31 6.94
CA GLU A 88 -18.70 7.50 7.85
C GLU A 88 -17.62 6.41 7.73
N PRO A 89 -17.94 5.10 7.69
CA PRO A 89 -16.94 4.07 7.47
C PRO A 89 -16.16 4.25 6.16
N LEU A 90 -16.83 4.61 5.06
CA LEU A 90 -16.17 4.80 3.77
C LEU A 90 -15.30 6.04 3.73
N SER A 91 -15.80 7.17 4.24
CA SER A 91 -15.04 8.42 4.30
C SER A 91 -13.78 8.24 5.16
N SER A 92 -13.92 7.60 6.34
CA SER A 92 -12.81 7.31 7.23
C SER A 92 -11.77 6.40 6.58
N ALA A 93 -12.19 5.29 5.95
CA ALA A 93 -11.28 4.37 5.29
C ALA A 93 -10.48 5.04 4.15
N ALA A 94 -11.15 5.86 3.33
CA ALA A 94 -10.48 6.58 2.24
C ALA A 94 -9.49 7.64 2.77
N ASN A 95 -9.87 8.37 3.82
CA ASN A 95 -9.00 9.34 4.49
C ASN A 95 -7.74 8.66 5.08
N ASP A 96 -7.93 7.52 5.73
CA ASP A 96 -6.86 6.73 6.32
C ASP A 96 -5.89 6.21 5.26
N LEU A 97 -6.40 5.75 4.12
CA LEU A 97 -5.56 5.26 3.03
C LEU A 97 -4.63 6.35 2.51
N VAL A 98 -5.15 7.55 2.23
CA VAL A 98 -4.34 8.69 1.77
C VAL A 98 -3.25 9.04 2.79
N ARG A 99 -3.58 9.04 4.08
CA ARG A 99 -2.62 9.36 5.16
C ARG A 99 -1.49 8.35 5.30
N ARG A 100 -1.70 7.09 4.93
CA ARG A 100 -0.72 6.01 5.08
C ARG A 100 0.30 5.97 3.94
N ILE A 101 -0.06 6.47 2.77
CA ILE A 101 0.80 6.45 1.59
C ILE A 101 1.75 7.65 1.63
N GLN A 102 3.06 7.38 1.65
CA GLN A 102 4.10 8.39 1.61
C GLN A 102 4.75 8.38 0.23
N CYS A 103 4.60 9.47 -0.53
CA CYS A 103 5.35 9.66 -1.78
C CYS A 103 6.82 9.93 -1.45
N THR A 104 7.67 8.92 -1.64
CA THR A 104 9.12 9.07 -1.59
C THR A 104 9.64 9.25 -3.01
N ALA A 105 10.39 10.33 -3.26
CA ALA A 105 11.12 10.48 -4.51
C ALA A 105 12.19 9.39 -4.61
N PRO A 106 12.39 8.77 -5.79
CA PRO A 106 13.43 7.77 -5.95
C PRO A 106 14.81 8.39 -5.61
N PRO A 107 15.69 7.64 -4.94
CA PRO A 107 17.03 8.14 -4.63
C PRO A 107 17.74 8.51 -5.93
N LYS A 108 18.32 9.72 -5.97
CA LYS A 108 19.13 10.17 -7.10
C LYS A 108 20.37 9.28 -7.16
N ASP A 109 20.54 8.54 -8.25
CA ASP A 109 21.72 7.73 -8.51
C ASP A 109 22.94 8.67 -8.60
N HIS A 110 23.77 8.71 -7.55
CA HIS A 110 25.05 9.40 -7.60
C HIS A 110 26.03 8.53 -8.38
N GLY A 111 25.96 8.61 -9.70
CA GLY A 111 26.90 7.99 -10.61
C GLY A 111 28.34 8.33 -10.23
N LYS A 112 29.04 7.35 -9.67
CA LYS A 112 30.49 7.39 -9.47
C LYS A 112 31.20 7.30 -10.81
N GLY A 113 31.44 8.45 -11.44
CA GLY A 113 32.45 8.60 -12.49
C GLY A 113 33.83 8.82 -11.88
N LYS A 114 34.73 7.83 -12.01
CA LYS A 114 36.12 7.88 -11.55
C LYS A 114 37.02 8.79 -12.43
N GLU A 115 38.06 9.32 -11.79
CA GLU A 115 39.25 10.03 -12.30
C GLU A 115 39.83 9.57 -13.66
N LYS A 116 40.45 10.49 -14.42
CA LYS A 116 41.92 10.53 -14.69
C LYS A 116 42.37 11.70 -15.60
N GLY A 117 43.14 12.63 -15.02
CA GLY A 117 44.55 12.91 -15.36
C GLY A 117 44.98 13.70 -16.63
N LYS A 118 46.04 14.51 -16.41
CA LYS A 118 46.99 15.21 -17.32
C LYS A 118 46.52 16.59 -17.83
N GLY A 119 47.25 17.71 -17.74
CA GLY A 119 48.64 17.99 -17.42
C GLY A 119 49.13 19.15 -18.30
N ASN A 120 49.53 20.27 -17.67
CA ASN A 120 50.42 21.37 -18.07
C ASN A 120 50.47 21.93 -19.53
N GLY A 121 50.41 23.27 -19.62
CA GLY A 121 50.99 24.07 -20.71
C GLY A 121 51.05 25.56 -20.34
N LYS A 122 52.26 26.10 -20.18
CA LYS A 122 52.62 27.51 -19.85
C LYS A 122 52.88 28.35 -21.13
N HIS A 123 52.99 29.67 -20.93
CA HIS A 123 53.41 30.79 -21.82
C HIS A 123 52.32 31.31 -22.77
N GLY A 124 52.11 32.62 -22.96
CA GLY A 124 52.90 33.82 -22.68
C GLY A 124 52.76 34.74 -23.91
N GLY A 125 52.55 36.05 -23.73
CA GLY A 125 52.52 36.98 -24.87
C GLY A 125 51.80 38.30 -24.58
N GLU A 126 52.51 39.38 -24.83
CA GLU A 126 52.31 40.79 -24.50
C GLU A 126 52.10 41.59 -25.81
N GLY A 127 51.52 42.81 -25.74
CA GLY A 127 51.41 43.80 -26.83
C GLY A 127 50.17 43.63 -27.73
N ASP A 128 49.39 44.65 -28.10
CA ASP A 128 49.64 46.10 -28.25
C ASP A 128 48.57 46.97 -27.56
#